data_AF-A0A2V5KWB1-F1
#
_entry.id   AF-A0A2V5KWB1-F1
#
_cell.length_a   1.000
_cell.length_b   1.000
_cell.length_c   1.000
_cell.angle_alpha   90.00
_cell.angle_beta   90.00
_cell.angle_gamma   90.00
#
_symmetry.space_group_name_H-M   'P 1'
#
loop_
_entity.id
_entity.type
_entity.pdbx_description
1 polymer ?
#
loop_
_entity_poly.entity_id
_entity_poly.type
_entity_poly.pdbx_seq_one_letter_code
_entity_poly.pdbx_strand_id
1 'polypeptide(L)'
;MHPEKSSLITAYIKLLNQTPDKLENAQKIRDFLSDTVQIKKFVPPTVEFVSILRYKKPRIHRAIMDSLMPRTSMHMVFQLNIGYEKALESIGLTNDYFK
;
A
#
# COMPACT_ATOMS: atom_id res chain seq x y z
N MET A 1 8.57 13.94 -11.46
CA MET A 1 7.57 13.15 -10.71
C MET A 1 6.26 13.91 -10.77
N HIS A 2 5.14 13.29 -11.14
CA HIS A 2 3.85 14.01 -11.15
C HIS A 2 3.51 14.46 -9.71
N PRO A 3 3.13 15.73 -9.48
CA PRO A 3 2.87 16.24 -8.14
C PRO A 3 1.78 15.44 -7.40
N GLU A 4 0.80 14.92 -8.15
CA GLU A 4 -0.26 14.05 -7.62
C GLU A 4 0.30 12.70 -7.10
N LYS A 5 1.31 12.12 -7.77
CA LYS A 5 1.96 10.87 -7.34
C LYS A 5 2.75 11.08 -6.04
N SER A 6 3.49 12.19 -5.94
CA SER A 6 4.25 12.54 -4.73
C SER A 6 3.33 12.75 -3.53
N SER A 7 2.23 13.49 -3.71
CA SER A 7 1.23 13.69 -2.65
C SER A 7 0.60 12.38 -2.18
N LEU A 8 0.29 11.47 -3.10
CA LEU A 8 -0.25 10.15 -2.79
C LEU A 8 0.72 9.30 -1.96
N ILE A 9 2.01 9.28 -2.33
CA ILE A 9 3.05 8.57 -1.58
C ILE A 9 3.18 9.14 -0.17
N THR A 10 3.22 10.46 -0.02
CA THR A 10 3.28 11.12 1.30
C THR A 10 2.06 10.79 2.16
N ALA A 11 0.86 10.79 1.57
CA ALA A 11 -0.37 10.43 2.28
C ALA A 11 -0.34 8.98 2.76
N TYR A 12 0.16 8.06 1.92
CA TYR A 12 0.33 6.65 2.27
C TYR A 12 1.32 6.45 3.43
N ILE A 13 2.49 7.10 3.39
CA ILE A 13 3.49 7.02 4.47
C ILE A 13 2.88 7.54 5.78
N LYS A 14 2.23 8.71 5.73
CA LYS A 14 1.57 9.29 6.90
C LYS A 14 0.52 8.34 7.48
N LEU A 15 -0.30 7.73 6.62
CA LEU A 15 -1.28 6.73 7.03
C LEU A 15 -0.62 5.56 7.75
N LEU A 16 0.47 5.00 7.21
CA LEU A 16 1.19 3.88 7.83
C LEU A 16 1.83 4.23 9.17
N ASN A 17 2.43 5.41 9.29
CA ASN A 17 3.08 5.85 10.52
C ASN A 17 2.05 6.11 11.63
N GLN A 18 0.88 6.64 11.29
CA GLN A 18 -0.19 6.93 12.24
C GLN A 18 -1.07 5.72 12.58
N THR A 19 -0.88 4.59 11.90
CA THR A 19 -1.75 3.42 12.03
C THR A 19 -0.98 2.24 12.63
N PRO A 20 -1.27 1.85 13.89
CA PRO A 20 -0.70 0.65 14.50
C PRO A 20 -1.08 -0.63 13.73
N ASP A 21 -0.22 -1.66 13.75
CA ASP A 21 -0.49 -2.97 13.13
C ASP A 21 -1.52 -3.79 13.93
N LYS A 22 -2.77 -3.34 13.89
CA LYS A 22 -3.92 -3.95 14.55
C LYS A 22 -5.04 -4.17 13.55
N LEU A 23 -5.78 -5.27 13.73
CA LEU A 23 -6.85 -5.71 12.82
C LEU A 23 -7.95 -4.65 12.65
N GLU A 24 -8.29 -3.94 13.72
CA GLU A 24 -9.28 -2.85 13.72
C GLU A 24 -8.96 -1.72 12.71
N ASN A 25 -7.69 -1.58 12.34
CA ASN A 25 -7.24 -0.57 11.39
C ASN A 25 -7.20 -1.06 9.92
N ALA A 26 -7.48 -2.34 9.68
CA ALA A 26 -7.37 -2.92 8.34
C ALA A 26 -8.31 -2.24 7.33
N GLN A 27 -9.52 -1.90 7.75
CA GLN A 27 -10.50 -1.24 6.89
C GLN A 27 -10.00 0.12 6.38
N LYS A 28 -9.42 0.93 7.26
CA LYS A 28 -8.87 2.26 6.91
C LYS A 28 -7.79 2.18 5.82
N ILE A 29 -6.92 1.16 5.90
CA ILE A 29 -5.88 0.94 4.90
C ILE A 29 -6.47 0.38 3.60
N ARG A 30 -7.45 -0.52 3.69
CA ARG A 30 -8.17 -1.06 2.53
C ARG A 30 -8.88 0.03 1.73
N ASP A 31 -9.54 0.97 2.40
CA ASP A 31 -10.24 2.08 1.76
C ASP A 31 -9.26 2.95 0.97
N PHE A 32 -8.15 3.34 1.60
CA PHE A 32 -7.08 4.07 0.92
C PHE A 32 -6.59 3.34 -0.35
N LEU A 33 -6.28 2.04 -0.24
CA LEU A 33 -5.83 1.27 -1.39
C LEU A 33 -6.89 1.17 -2.50
N SER A 34 -8.17 1.08 -2.12
CA SER A 34 -9.29 0.99 -3.06
C SER A 34 -9.44 2.28 -3.85
N ASP A 35 -9.38 3.42 -3.17
CA ASP A 35 -9.38 4.75 -3.80
C ASP A 35 -8.17 4.90 -4.74
N THR A 36 -7.03 4.38 -4.31
CA THR A 36 -5.79 4.46 -5.09
C THR A 36 -5.95 3.77 -6.45
N VAL A 37 -6.51 2.56 -6.48
CA VAL A 37 -6.69 1.76 -7.71
C VAL A 37 -7.65 2.42 -8.71
N GLN A 38 -8.52 3.33 -8.25
CA GLN A 38 -9.49 4.02 -9.10
C GLN A 38 -8.93 5.29 -9.76
N ILE A 39 -7.71 5.73 -9.43
CA ILE A 39 -7.10 6.92 -10.01
C ILE A 39 -6.81 6.68 -11.51
N LYS A 40 -7.48 7.46 -12.38
CA LYS A 40 -7.33 7.37 -13.85
C LYS A 40 -6.25 8.30 -14.43
N LYS A 41 -5.81 9.32 -13.68
CA LYS A 41 -4.85 10.34 -14.16
C LYS A 41 -3.43 9.81 -14.33
N PHE A 42 -3.04 8.80 -13.54
CA PHE A 42 -1.74 8.15 -13.58
C PHE A 42 -1.88 6.73 -13.04
N VAL A 43 -0.91 5.86 -13.34
CA VAL A 43 -0.86 4.51 -12.77
C VAL A 43 -0.36 4.60 -11.32
N PRO A 44 -1.20 4.30 -10.32
CA PRO A 44 -0.78 4.32 -8.92
C PRO A 44 0.23 3.20 -8.62
N PRO A 45 1.18 3.42 -7.69
CA PRO A 45 2.14 2.39 -7.28
C PRO A 45 1.51 1.41 -6.27
N THR A 46 0.38 0.80 -6.63
CA THR A 46 -0.42 -0.03 -5.72
C THR A 46 0.32 -1.31 -5.32
N VAL A 47 1.10 -1.90 -6.23
CA VAL A 47 1.91 -3.10 -5.95
C VAL A 47 2.99 -2.78 -4.92
N GLU A 48 3.63 -1.62 -5.04
CA GLU A 48 4.63 -1.12 -4.11
C GLU A 48 4.03 -0.85 -2.74
N PHE A 49 2.86 -0.20 -2.69
CA PHE A 49 2.16 0.02 -1.43
C PHE A 49 1.81 -1.29 -0.73
N VAL A 50 1.26 -2.27 -1.44
CA VAL A 50 0.93 -3.55 -0.82
C VAL A 50 2.18 -4.29 -0.31
N SER A 51 3.29 -4.18 -1.04
CA SER A 51 4.55 -4.83 -0.65
C SER A 51 5.17 -4.16 0.59
N ILE A 52 5.11 -2.84 0.68
CA ILE A 52 5.50 -2.08 1.87
C ILE A 52 4.58 -2.42 3.04
N LEU A 53 3.26 -2.51 2.82
CA LEU A 53 2.27 -2.89 3.83
C LEU A 53 2.56 -4.28 4.38
N ARG A 54 2.87 -5.26 3.51
CA ARG A 54 3.21 -6.63 3.90
C ARG A 54 4.40 -6.66 4.86
N TYR A 55 5.43 -5.85 4.61
CA TYR A 55 6.62 -5.79 5.44
C TYR A 55 6.38 -5.02 6.75
N LYS A 56 5.76 -3.84 6.67
CA LYS A 56 5.60 -2.93 7.83
C LYS A 56 4.45 -3.30 8.75
N LYS A 57 3.37 -3.85 8.21
CA LYS A 57 2.10 -4.14 8.91
C LYS A 57 1.56 -5.52 8.49
N PRO A 58 2.30 -6.61 8.75
CA PRO A 58 1.96 -7.95 8.27
C PRO A 58 0.58 -8.43 8.76
N ARG A 59 0.15 -8.03 9.97
CA ARG A 59 -1.16 -8.44 10.51
C ARG A 59 -2.28 -7.80 9.73
N ILE A 60 -2.19 -6.49 9.45
CA ILE A 60 -3.16 -5.80 8.61
C ILE A 60 -3.15 -6.34 7.18
N HIS A 61 -1.97 -6.54 6.57
CA HIS A 61 -1.88 -7.12 5.24
C HIS A 61 -2.65 -8.45 5.15
N ARG A 62 -2.41 -9.36 6.10
CA ARG A 62 -3.08 -10.66 6.14
C ARG A 62 -4.59 -10.50 6.31
N ALA A 63 -5.03 -9.65 7.23
CA ALA A 63 -6.45 -9.38 7.47
C ALA A 63 -7.17 -8.85 6.22
N ILE A 64 -6.54 -7.93 5.47
CA ILE A 64 -7.09 -7.43 4.22
C ILE A 64 -7.14 -8.57 3.20
N MET A 65 -6.05 -9.30 3.00
CA MET A 65 -5.99 -10.42 2.05
C MET A 65 -7.10 -11.45 2.28
N ASP A 66 -7.33 -11.85 3.53
CA ASP A 66 -8.37 -12.81 3.92
C ASP A 66 -9.80 -12.28 3.67
N SER A 67 -9.97 -10.95 3.61
CA SER A 67 -11.26 -10.29 3.36
C SER A 67 -11.55 -10.01 1.88
N LEU A 68 -10.57 -10.21 0.98
CA LEU A 68 -10.73 -9.89 -0.44
C LEU A 68 -11.47 -10.99 -1.19
N MET A 69 -12.41 -10.58 -2.04
CA MET A 69 -13.05 -11.51 -2.97
C MET A 69 -12.03 -12.03 -3.99
N PRO A 70 -11.95 -13.37 -4.19
CA PRO A 70 -11.06 -13.96 -5.18
C PRO A 70 -11.29 -13.38 -6.58
N ARG A 71 -10.23 -13.36 -7.39
CA ARG A 71 -10.24 -12.92 -8.81
C ARG A 71 -10.59 -11.43 -9.05
N THR A 72 -10.69 -10.62 -8.00
CA THR A 72 -10.77 -9.16 -8.14
C THR A 72 -9.39 -8.55 -8.43
N SER A 73 -9.35 -7.37 -9.04
CA SER A 73 -8.08 -6.64 -9.29
C SER A 73 -7.29 -6.43 -8.01
N MET A 74 -7.96 -6.10 -6.91
CA MET A 74 -7.31 -5.93 -5.62
C MET A 74 -6.75 -7.24 -5.06
N HIS A 75 -7.51 -8.35 -5.16
CA HIS A 75 -6.99 -9.67 -4.80
C HIS A 75 -5.76 -10.04 -5.63
N MET A 76 -5.77 -9.77 -6.94
CA MET A 76 -4.60 -10.00 -7.80
C MET A 76 -3.40 -9.15 -7.38
N VAL A 77 -3.58 -7.87 -7.08
CA VAL A 77 -2.50 -7.00 -6.58
C VAL A 77 -1.93 -7.52 -5.26
N PHE A 78 -2.76 -8.02 -4.34
CA PHE A 78 -2.32 -8.58 -3.08
C PHE A 78 -1.56 -9.91 -3.21
N GLN A 79 -1.73 -10.62 -4.32
CA GLN A 79 -0.93 -11.80 -4.64
C GLN A 79 0.44 -11.48 -5.23
N LEU A 80 0.62 -10.28 -5.80
CA LEU A 80 1.92 -9.89 -6.35
C LEU A 80 2.95 -9.76 -5.23
N ASN A 81 4.18 -10.14 -5.55
CA ASN A 81 5.30 -10.08 -4.62
C ASN A 81 6.47 -9.37 -5.27
N ILE A 82 6.73 -8.15 -4.81
CA ILE A 82 7.99 -7.46 -5.06
C ILE A 82 8.70 -7.28 -3.71
N GLY A 83 10.02 -7.41 -3.71
CA GLY A 83 10.82 -7.24 -2.51
C GLY A 83 10.64 -5.84 -1.91
N TYR A 84 10.66 -5.73 -0.58
CA TYR A 84 10.43 -4.48 0.14
C TYR A 84 11.36 -3.34 -0.33
N GLU A 85 12.66 -3.62 -0.47
CA GLU A 85 13.65 -2.63 -0.93
C GLU A 85 13.37 -2.16 -2.35
N LYS A 86 13.05 -3.09 -3.25
CA LYS A 86 12.69 -2.78 -4.64
C LYS A 86 11.39 -1.97 -4.73
N ALA A 87 10.43 -2.24 -3.84
CA ALA A 87 9.19 -1.47 -3.76
C ALA A 87 9.46 -0.02 -3.32
N LEU A 88 10.35 0.19 -2.34
CA LEU A 88 10.78 1.53 -1.91
C LEU A 88 11.50 2.28 -3.03
N GLU A 89 12.46 1.63 -3.68
CA GLU A 89 13.22 2.22 -4.79
C GLU A 89 12.30 2.65 -5.93
N SER A 90 11.33 1.81 -6.31
CA SER A 90 10.35 2.10 -7.37
C SER A 90 9.52 3.37 -7.10
N ILE A 91 9.24 3.67 -5.83
CA ILE A 91 8.53 4.90 -5.43
C ILE A 91 9.46 6.06 -5.02
N GLY A 92 10.77 5.90 -5.19
CA GLY A 92 11.77 6.92 -4.91
C GLY A 92 12.01 7.15 -3.41
N LEU A 93 11.81 6.13 -2.58
CA LEU A 93 12.08 6.15 -1.15
C LEU A 93 13.28 5.27 -0.79
N THR A 94 13.94 5.59 0.32
CA THR A 94 14.94 4.73 0.96
C THR A 94 14.40 4.15 2.29
N ASN A 95 15.13 3.21 2.90
CA ASN A 95 14.70 2.57 4.15
C ASN A 95 14.50 3.56 5.33
N ASP A 96 15.14 4.73 5.29
CA ASP A 96 15.07 5.76 6.32
C ASP A 96 13.74 6.52 6.41
N TYR A 97 12.83 6.36 5.45
CA TYR A 97 11.61 7.19 5.34
C TYR A 97 10.48 6.81 6.31
N PHE A 98 10.62 5.70 7.04
CA PHE A 98 9.63 5.19 7.99
C PHE A 98 10.11 5.25 9.45
N LYS A 99 10.86 6.30 9.81
CA LYS A 99 11.27 6.58 11.20
C LYS A 99 10.11 7.08 12.04
#